data_AF-A0A9D2DZS5-F1
#
_entry.id   AF-A0A9D2DZS5-F1
#
_cell.length_a   1.000
_cell.length_b   1.000
_cell.length_c   1.000
_cell.angle_alpha   90.00
_cell.angle_beta   90.00
_cell.angle_gamma   90.00
#
_symmetry.space_group_name_H-M   'P 1'
#
loop_
_entity.id
_entity.type
_entity.pdbx_description
1 polymer ?
#
loop_
_entity_poly.entity_id
_entity_poly.type
_entity_poly.pdbx_seq_one_letter_code
_entity_poly.pdbx_strand_id
1 'polypeptide(L)'
;MKIINQAVSNFVYYNSLNKHRYNISSKLERVPAHDEVYFTGKHRTHAAKEKPLPQSVQGAAVFSDRVYELAKEGNMNLESVAEVIHSYDPEIDVKSKDELAKLIPDAQNYTAFYRGTMSDDFSATEKQMFLNIPQKNGEAEIVSFVMNSAHEFTHAHPSQNERTFEFLKRVSRGNSYDAKVFMTIGEQLFKYFDTEVQAMASLGVFNNPLDISSLVEHRMVLPRAEEVSKGDILKSLHVKDEKEFKSQVLNKFNKDFDNFIAYASQDKEFYEIMPYKNNLNKLASIVKSYCGYKALDEYEAYTTESVVGKKLRNIEGSANIDVLPMYYQMLGKAFS
;
A
#
# COMPACT_ATOMS: atom_id res chain seq x y z
N MET A 1 -15.62 20.78 2.21
CA MET A 1 -14.97 19.67 2.94
C MET A 1 -15.93 18.81 3.76
N LYS A 2 -16.76 19.36 4.66
CA LYS A 2 -17.72 18.54 5.47
C LYS A 2 -18.68 17.69 4.63
N ILE A 3 -19.22 18.25 3.55
CA ILE A 3 -20.19 17.57 2.66
C ILE A 3 -19.52 16.47 1.83
N ILE A 4 -18.29 16.72 1.34
CA ILE A 4 -17.45 15.73 0.64
C ILE A 4 -17.11 14.57 1.59
N ASN A 5 -16.68 14.86 2.81
CA ASN A 5 -16.41 13.81 3.80
C ASN A 5 -17.66 13.01 4.13
N GLN A 6 -18.85 13.61 4.11
CA GLN A 6 -20.10 12.91 4.42
C GLN A 6 -20.59 12.03 3.27
N ALA A 7 -20.52 12.49 2.02
CA ALA A 7 -20.82 11.67 0.84
C ALA A 7 -19.79 10.53 0.66
N VAL A 8 -18.51 10.80 0.93
CA VAL A 8 -17.43 9.80 0.89
C VAL A 8 -17.55 8.79 2.04
N SER A 9 -17.84 9.24 3.27
CA SER A 9 -18.11 8.35 4.40
C SER A 9 -19.33 7.48 4.16
N ASN A 10 -20.37 7.98 3.48
CA ASN A 10 -21.54 7.18 3.13
C ASN A 10 -21.27 6.18 2.01
N PHE A 11 -20.41 6.48 1.03
CA PHE A 11 -19.95 5.50 0.01
C PHE A 11 -19.04 4.42 0.63
N VAL A 12 -18.13 4.81 1.52
CA VAL A 12 -17.30 3.88 2.31
C VAL A 12 -18.17 3.03 3.23
N TYR A 13 -19.20 3.62 3.85
CA TYR A 13 -20.16 2.92 4.71
C TYR A 13 -21.01 1.93 3.90
N TYR A 14 -21.52 2.31 2.73
CA TYR A 14 -22.32 1.44 1.85
C TYR A 14 -21.50 0.28 1.29
N ASN A 15 -20.22 0.50 0.96
CA ASN A 15 -19.30 -0.58 0.61
C ASN A 15 -18.88 -1.41 1.85
N SER A 16 -18.80 -0.81 3.03
CA SER A 16 -18.53 -1.52 4.29
C SER A 16 -19.69 -2.40 4.77
N LEU A 17 -20.94 -2.04 4.46
CA LEU A 17 -22.10 -2.89 4.73
C LEU A 17 -22.13 -4.11 3.81
N ASN A 18 -21.50 -4.04 2.64
CA ASN A 18 -21.19 -5.21 1.81
C ASN A 18 -19.92 -5.97 2.27
N LYS A 19 -19.13 -5.44 3.22
CA LYS A 19 -17.94 -6.13 3.82
C LYS A 19 -18.31 -7.21 4.84
N HIS A 20 -19.58 -7.40 5.21
CA HIS A 20 -19.98 -8.41 6.20
C HIS A 20 -19.99 -9.88 5.71
N ARG A 21 -19.27 -10.22 4.62
CA ARG A 21 -19.23 -11.60 4.13
C ARG A 21 -17.94 -12.40 4.31
N TYR A 22 -16.86 -11.83 4.86
CA TYR A 22 -15.67 -12.65 5.13
C TYR A 22 -15.09 -12.39 6.52
N ASN A 23 -15.77 -13.02 7.49
CA ASN A 23 -15.21 -13.42 8.76
C ASN A 23 -14.21 -14.57 8.51
N ILE A 24 -13.02 -14.25 7.96
CA ILE A 24 -11.91 -15.23 7.86
C ILE A 24 -11.40 -15.59 9.25
N SER A 25 -11.61 -14.72 10.25
CA SER A 25 -11.30 -15.00 11.66
C SER A 25 -12.19 -16.05 12.33
N SER A 26 -13.39 -16.37 11.81
CA SER A 26 -14.31 -17.30 12.49
C SER A 26 -14.26 -18.75 11.99
N LYS A 27 -13.30 -19.11 11.12
CA LYS A 27 -13.10 -20.50 10.67
C LYS A 27 -11.69 -21.05 10.86
N LEU A 28 -10.83 -20.32 11.56
CA LEU A 28 -9.53 -20.83 11.99
C LEU A 28 -9.68 -21.41 13.40
N GLU A 29 -10.43 -22.51 13.50
CA GLU A 29 -10.45 -23.32 14.71
C GLU A 29 -9.07 -23.96 14.91
N ARG A 30 -8.43 -23.58 16.02
CA ARG A 30 -7.26 -24.17 16.70
C ARG A 30 -6.62 -25.37 15.98
N VAL A 31 -5.61 -25.10 15.17
CA VAL A 31 -4.62 -26.11 14.77
C VAL A 31 -3.52 -26.11 15.83
N PRO A 32 -3.17 -27.26 16.43
CA PRO A 32 -2.19 -27.33 17.51
C PRO A 32 -0.79 -26.96 16.99
N ALA A 33 -0.11 -26.14 17.79
CA ALA A 33 1.27 -25.69 17.57
C ALA A 33 2.23 -26.88 17.63
N HIS A 34 3.06 -27.07 16.60
CA HIS A 34 4.28 -27.86 16.72
C HIS A 34 5.41 -27.35 15.81
N ASP A 35 6.52 -27.15 16.51
CA ASP A 35 7.95 -27.28 16.23
C ASP A 35 8.62 -26.44 15.12
N GLU A 36 9.48 -25.55 15.62
CA GLU A 36 10.54 -24.75 15.00
C GLU A 36 10.98 -25.19 13.59
N VAL A 37 10.64 -24.38 12.58
CA VAL A 37 11.19 -24.55 11.22
C VAL A 37 12.55 -23.87 11.13
N TYR A 38 13.62 -24.67 11.18
CA TYR A 38 14.97 -24.23 10.83
C TYR A 38 15.12 -24.16 9.32
N PHE A 39 15.17 -22.94 8.75
CA PHE A 39 15.42 -22.73 7.33
C PHE A 39 16.92 -22.68 7.05
N THR A 40 17.51 -23.82 6.68
CA THR A 40 18.88 -23.88 6.13
C THR A 40 18.83 -24.15 4.62
N GLY A 41 18.61 -23.13 3.81
CA GLY A 41 18.71 -23.21 2.34
C GLY A 41 20.01 -22.57 1.85
N LYS A 42 20.92 -23.35 1.26
CA LYS A 42 22.11 -22.80 0.56
C LYS A 42 21.73 -22.29 -0.83
N HIS A 43 22.18 -21.06 -1.12
CA HIS A 43 21.90 -20.24 -2.30
C HIS A 43 22.37 -20.82 -3.64
N ARG A 44 21.64 -20.47 -4.71
CA ARG A 44 22.14 -20.48 -6.10
C ARG A 44 21.83 -19.11 -6.71
N THR A 45 22.85 -18.27 -6.76
CA THR A 45 22.79 -16.92 -7.35
C THR A 45 22.60 -16.99 -8.87
N HIS A 46 21.46 -16.52 -9.38
CA HIS A 46 21.34 -16.10 -10.78
C HIS A 46 21.34 -14.57 -10.83
N ALA A 47 22.51 -14.00 -11.10
CA ALA A 47 22.68 -12.56 -11.29
C ALA A 47 22.02 -12.10 -12.60
N ALA A 48 20.73 -11.77 -12.55
CA ALA A 48 20.15 -10.85 -13.52
C ALA A 48 20.75 -9.45 -13.24
N LYS A 49 21.19 -8.73 -14.27
CA LYS A 49 21.68 -7.35 -14.13
C LYS A 49 20.54 -6.48 -13.60
N GLU A 50 20.54 -6.22 -12.30
CA GLU A 50 19.56 -5.37 -11.65
C GLU A 50 19.65 -3.96 -12.22
N LYS A 51 18.52 -3.43 -12.70
CA LYS A 51 18.40 -1.99 -12.89
C LYS A 51 18.54 -1.32 -11.51
N PRO A 52 19.21 -0.17 -11.41
CA PRO A 52 19.30 0.54 -10.13
C PRO A 52 17.88 0.81 -9.59
N LEU A 53 17.68 0.52 -8.30
CA LEU A 53 16.41 0.76 -7.61
C LEU A 53 16.05 2.26 -7.67
N PRO A 54 14.75 2.64 -7.62
CA PRO A 54 14.35 4.04 -7.47
C PRO A 54 14.99 4.71 -6.24
N GLN A 55 15.23 6.02 -6.30
CA GLN A 55 15.85 6.77 -5.20
C GLN A 55 15.06 6.69 -3.88
N SER A 56 13.73 6.70 -3.96
CA SER A 56 12.82 6.48 -2.82
C SER A 56 13.10 5.13 -2.14
N VAL A 57 13.15 4.05 -2.92
CA VAL A 57 13.43 2.69 -2.43
C VAL A 57 14.83 2.63 -1.79
N GLN A 58 15.83 3.24 -2.41
CA GLN A 58 17.19 3.30 -1.84
C GLN A 58 17.22 4.08 -0.52
N GLY A 59 16.59 5.26 -0.48
CA GLY A 59 16.51 6.10 0.71
C GLY A 59 15.79 5.41 1.86
N ALA A 60 14.66 4.75 1.57
CA ALA A 60 13.90 4.00 2.55
C ALA A 60 14.61 2.74 3.04
N ALA A 61 15.41 2.07 2.18
CA ALA A 61 16.26 0.96 2.60
C ALA A 61 17.37 1.42 3.57
N VAL A 62 18.02 2.57 3.31
CA VAL A 62 19.01 3.15 4.24
C VAL A 62 18.36 3.58 5.55
N PHE A 63 17.17 4.19 5.48
CA PHE A 63 16.35 4.51 6.66
C PHE A 63 16.08 3.24 7.49
N SER A 64 15.69 2.14 6.84
CA SER A 64 15.37 0.88 7.52
C SER A 64 16.56 0.30 8.29
N ASP A 65 17.78 0.47 7.77
CA ASP A 65 19.00 0.01 8.45
C ASP A 65 19.19 0.75 9.77
N ARG A 66 18.98 2.07 9.77
CA ARG A 66 19.13 2.89 10.98
C ARG A 66 18.09 2.52 12.04
N VAL A 67 16.84 2.28 11.63
CA VAL A 67 15.80 1.83 12.56
C VAL A 67 16.11 0.43 13.09
N TYR A 68 16.63 -0.48 12.26
CA TYR A 68 17.01 -1.82 12.71
C TYR A 68 18.21 -1.81 13.67
N GLU A 69 19.19 -0.93 13.46
CA GLU A 69 20.31 -0.76 14.40
C GLU A 69 19.83 -0.24 15.76
N LEU A 70 18.88 0.70 15.81
CA LEU A 70 18.25 1.11 17.09
C LEU A 70 17.67 -0.09 17.84
N ALA A 71 17.05 -1.05 17.12
CA ALA A 71 16.50 -2.25 17.74
C ALA A 71 17.58 -3.19 18.28
N LYS A 72 18.69 -3.38 17.53
CA LYS A 72 19.84 -4.19 18.00
C LYS A 72 20.52 -3.59 19.23
N GLU A 73 20.58 -2.27 19.30
CA GLU A 73 21.17 -1.55 20.43
C GLU A 73 20.23 -1.46 21.66
N GLY A 74 18.98 -1.91 21.52
CA GLY A 74 17.97 -1.81 22.58
C GLY A 74 17.43 -0.39 22.80
N ASN A 75 17.65 0.51 21.84
CA ASN A 75 17.30 1.93 21.90
C ASN A 75 16.03 2.28 21.09
N MET A 76 15.34 1.27 20.55
CA MET A 76 14.15 1.49 19.72
C MET A 76 12.95 1.94 20.56
N ASN A 77 12.66 3.24 20.50
CA ASN A 77 11.47 3.87 21.06
C ASN A 77 10.96 4.95 20.08
N LEU A 78 9.80 5.56 20.37
CA LEU A 78 9.17 6.52 19.46
C LEU A 78 10.05 7.74 19.18
N GLU A 79 10.75 8.25 20.21
CA GLU A 79 11.63 9.42 20.11
C GLU A 79 12.85 9.10 19.24
N SER A 80 13.55 7.99 19.49
CA SER A 80 14.71 7.57 18.69
C SER A 80 14.35 7.35 17.22
N VAL A 81 13.19 6.73 16.93
CA VAL A 81 12.75 6.53 15.54
C VAL A 81 12.34 7.84 14.89
N ALA A 82 11.70 8.75 15.64
CA ALA A 82 11.38 10.09 15.15
C ALA A 82 12.64 10.88 14.79
N GLU A 83 13.71 10.83 15.61
CA GLU A 83 15.00 11.45 15.30
C GLU A 83 15.61 10.94 13.99
N VAL A 84 15.50 9.62 13.74
CA VAL A 84 15.91 9.04 12.46
C VAL A 84 15.09 9.63 11.31
N ILE A 85 13.76 9.66 11.43
CA ILE A 85 12.87 10.22 10.40
C ILE A 85 13.21 11.70 10.13
N HIS A 86 13.36 12.51 11.18
CA HIS A 86 13.63 13.94 11.09
C HIS A 86 14.99 14.27 10.48
N SER A 87 15.95 13.34 10.54
CA SER A 87 17.23 13.51 9.83
C SER A 87 17.10 13.42 8.31
N TYR A 88 15.98 12.92 7.79
CA TYR A 88 15.67 12.91 6.36
C TYR A 88 14.61 13.96 5.98
N ASP A 89 13.53 14.05 6.76
CA ASP A 89 12.48 15.06 6.56
C ASP A 89 11.98 15.58 7.93
N PRO A 90 12.42 16.78 8.37
CA PRO A 90 12.04 17.34 9.66
C PRO A 90 10.58 17.82 9.71
N GLU A 91 9.88 17.85 8.58
CA GLU A 91 8.47 18.28 8.53
C GLU A 91 7.49 17.15 8.87
N ILE A 92 7.96 15.91 8.99
CA ILE A 92 7.12 14.76 9.33
C ILE A 92 6.82 14.77 10.83
N ASP A 93 5.54 14.93 11.16
CA ASP A 93 5.03 14.85 12.53
C ASP A 93 4.83 13.37 12.93
N VAL A 94 5.67 12.87 13.84
CA VAL A 94 5.70 11.46 14.24
C VAL A 94 4.84 11.26 15.49
N LYS A 95 3.87 10.34 15.40
CA LYS A 95 2.90 10.08 16.46
C LYS A 95 2.83 8.61 16.83
N SER A 96 2.32 8.33 18.02
CA SER A 96 1.98 6.95 18.39
C SER A 96 0.73 6.48 17.64
N LYS A 97 0.57 5.17 17.54
CA LYS A 97 -0.65 4.53 17.03
C LYS A 97 -1.92 4.90 17.79
N ASP A 98 -1.83 5.25 19.07
CA ASP A 98 -2.99 5.69 19.85
C ASP A 98 -3.59 7.00 19.30
N GLU A 99 -2.76 7.86 18.72
CA GLU A 99 -3.24 9.05 18.00
C GLU A 99 -3.95 8.67 16.69
N LEU A 100 -3.52 7.60 16.02
CA LEU A 100 -4.18 7.08 14.82
C LEU A 100 -5.57 6.51 15.16
N ALA A 101 -5.71 5.83 16.30
CA ALA A 101 -6.98 5.25 16.76
C ALA A 101 -8.08 6.29 17.00
N LYS A 102 -7.70 7.54 17.28
CA LYS A 102 -8.62 8.68 17.37
C LYS A 102 -9.13 9.14 15.99
N LEU A 103 -8.44 8.77 14.91
CA LEU A 103 -8.70 9.23 13.54
C LEU A 103 -9.41 8.18 12.70
N ILE A 104 -9.05 6.89 12.85
CA ILE A 104 -9.63 5.80 12.06
C ILE A 104 -10.02 4.60 12.94
N PRO A 105 -11.20 3.98 12.74
CA PRO A 105 -11.70 2.88 13.57
C PRO A 105 -10.81 1.62 13.60
N ASP A 106 -10.07 1.34 12.51
CA ASP A 106 -9.29 0.10 12.34
C ASP A 106 -7.79 0.30 12.59
N ALA A 107 -7.39 1.36 13.30
CA ALA A 107 -5.99 1.70 13.56
C ALA A 107 -5.18 0.50 14.07
N GLN A 108 -5.79 -0.38 14.87
CA GLN A 108 -5.19 -1.60 15.45
C GLN A 108 -4.48 -2.52 14.45
N ASN A 109 -4.80 -2.46 13.16
CA ASN A 109 -4.19 -3.32 12.14
C ASN A 109 -2.84 -2.79 11.62
N TYR A 110 -2.51 -1.53 11.87
CA TYR A 110 -1.31 -0.87 11.33
C TYR A 110 -0.13 -0.92 12.32
N THR A 111 1.06 -1.23 11.83
CA THR A 111 2.35 -1.16 12.57
C THR A 111 3.06 0.16 12.31
N ALA A 112 2.95 0.67 11.10
CA ALA A 112 3.24 2.03 10.69
C ALA A 112 2.09 2.50 9.77
N PHE A 113 1.87 3.81 9.68
CA PHE A 113 0.93 4.41 8.75
C PHE A 113 1.36 5.84 8.43
N TYR A 114 1.54 6.16 7.16
CA TYR A 114 1.80 7.52 6.70
C TYR A 114 0.53 8.15 6.14
N ARG A 115 0.35 9.45 6.44
CA ARG A 115 -0.59 10.30 5.71
C ARG A 115 0.05 11.63 5.37
N GLY A 116 -0.36 12.17 4.24
CA GLY A 116 -0.11 13.55 3.86
C GLY A 116 -1.35 14.11 3.17
N THR A 117 -1.46 15.44 3.14
CA THR A 117 -2.52 16.14 2.42
C THR A 117 -1.90 17.04 1.37
N MET A 118 -2.59 17.19 0.24
CA MET A 118 -2.16 18.14 -0.79
C MET A 118 -2.61 19.55 -0.40
N SER A 119 -1.63 20.45 -0.29
CA SER A 119 -1.85 21.88 -0.08
C SER A 119 -2.42 22.58 -1.33
N ASP A 120 -2.65 23.89 -1.23
CA ASP A 120 -3.10 24.68 -2.38
C ASP A 120 -1.97 25.01 -3.38
N ASP A 121 -0.71 24.93 -2.97
CA ASP A 121 0.45 25.04 -3.86
C ASP A 121 0.92 23.70 -4.44
N PHE A 122 0.13 22.64 -4.25
CA PHE A 122 0.41 21.27 -4.73
C PHE A 122 1.65 20.62 -4.10
N SER A 123 1.98 21.02 -2.87
CA SER A 123 2.98 20.37 -2.03
C SER A 123 2.32 19.41 -1.02
N ALA A 124 3.12 18.51 -0.45
CA ALA A 124 2.67 17.66 0.65
C ALA A 124 2.71 18.46 1.96
N THR A 125 1.58 18.53 2.65
CA THR A 125 1.42 19.18 3.95
C THR A 125 0.73 18.25 4.94
N GLU A 126 0.80 18.57 6.23
CA GLU A 126 0.30 17.70 7.32
C GLU A 126 0.90 16.28 7.24
N LYS A 127 2.18 16.17 6.86
CA LYS A 127 2.91 14.91 6.78
C LYS A 127 2.98 14.30 8.17
N GLN A 128 2.34 13.14 8.34
CA GLN A 128 2.23 12.47 9.63
C GLN A 128 2.56 11.00 9.47
N MET A 129 3.42 10.50 10.36
CA MET A 129 3.74 9.07 10.45
C MET A 129 3.32 8.56 11.82
N PHE A 130 2.42 7.59 11.84
CA PHE A 130 1.94 6.95 13.06
C PHE A 130 2.67 5.62 13.24
N LEU A 131 3.35 5.46 14.36
CA LEU A 131 4.21 4.31 14.63
C LEU A 131 3.71 3.51 15.83
N ASN A 132 3.79 2.19 15.70
CA ASN A 132 3.52 1.23 16.76
C ASN A 132 4.81 0.49 17.10
N ILE A 133 5.64 1.10 17.94
CA ILE A 133 6.90 0.49 18.36
C ILE A 133 6.58 -0.83 19.10
N PRO A 134 7.15 -1.97 18.67
CA PRO A 134 6.90 -3.25 19.34
C PRO A 134 7.43 -3.22 20.77
N GLN A 135 6.62 -3.67 21.74
CA GLN A 135 6.97 -3.64 23.16
C GLN A 135 7.90 -4.78 23.60
N LYS A 136 8.01 -5.84 22.80
CA LYS A 136 8.88 -6.99 23.05
C LYS A 136 9.90 -7.08 21.91
N ASN A 137 11.14 -7.43 22.25
CA ASN A 137 12.22 -7.61 21.28
C ASN A 137 12.11 -8.96 20.56
N GLY A 138 10.90 -9.37 20.16
CA GLY A 138 10.74 -10.49 19.25
C GLY A 138 11.35 -10.12 17.90
N GLU A 139 12.32 -10.89 17.42
CA GLU A 139 12.99 -10.62 16.14
C GLU A 139 11.98 -10.46 14.98
N ALA A 140 10.92 -11.27 14.97
CA ALA A 140 9.83 -11.21 14.00
C ALA A 140 9.08 -9.87 14.03
N GLU A 141 8.76 -9.36 15.22
CA GLU A 141 8.01 -8.12 15.43
C GLU A 141 8.85 -6.90 15.04
N ILE A 142 10.15 -6.93 15.36
CA ILE A 142 11.11 -5.90 14.93
C ILE A 142 11.23 -5.88 13.41
N VAL A 143 11.44 -7.03 12.77
CA VAL A 143 11.58 -7.12 11.31
C VAL A 143 10.30 -6.60 10.62
N SER A 144 9.13 -7.03 11.08
CA SER A 144 7.84 -6.56 10.55
C SER A 144 7.67 -5.05 10.75
N PHE A 145 8.04 -4.52 11.92
CA PHE A 145 7.99 -3.07 12.18
C PHE A 145 8.91 -2.27 11.25
N VAL A 146 10.16 -2.72 11.07
CA VAL A 146 11.15 -2.06 10.21
C VAL A 146 10.71 -2.07 8.76
N MET A 147 10.22 -3.21 8.27
CA MET A 147 9.69 -3.36 6.91
C MET A 147 8.52 -2.40 6.64
N ASN A 148 7.52 -2.39 7.53
CA ASN A 148 6.35 -1.51 7.39
C ASN A 148 6.72 -0.04 7.55
N SER A 149 7.65 0.31 8.46
CA SER A 149 8.12 1.68 8.59
C SER A 149 8.83 2.15 7.33
N ALA A 150 9.64 1.28 6.70
CA ALA A 150 10.31 1.60 5.45
C ALA A 150 9.32 1.75 4.29
N HIS A 151 8.28 0.91 4.22
CA HIS A 151 7.17 1.04 3.28
C HIS A 151 6.52 2.42 3.38
N GLU A 152 6.09 2.79 4.58
CA GLU A 152 5.41 4.07 4.82
C GLU A 152 6.34 5.27 4.60
N PHE A 153 7.62 5.13 4.93
CA PHE A 153 8.63 6.14 4.65
C PHE A 153 8.87 6.34 3.15
N THR A 154 8.70 5.31 2.32
CA THR A 154 8.73 5.44 0.86
C THR A 154 7.64 6.39 0.35
N HIS A 155 6.44 6.36 0.93
CA HIS A 155 5.39 7.33 0.61
C HIS A 155 5.74 8.75 1.08
N ALA A 156 6.45 8.88 2.19
CA ALA A 156 6.92 10.18 2.65
C ALA A 156 7.99 10.79 1.72
N HIS A 157 8.74 9.94 1.00
CA HIS A 157 9.81 10.40 0.11
C HIS A 157 9.24 11.08 -1.16
N PRO A 158 9.75 12.26 -1.55
CA PRO A 158 9.09 13.12 -2.54
C PRO A 158 8.91 12.55 -3.96
N SER A 159 9.59 11.48 -4.37
CA SER A 159 9.75 11.17 -5.80
C SER A 159 8.47 10.78 -6.56
N GLN A 160 7.47 10.14 -5.93
CA GLN A 160 6.21 9.75 -6.60
C GLN A 160 5.02 10.62 -6.19
N ASN A 161 4.97 11.08 -4.94
CA ASN A 161 3.93 12.01 -4.50
C ASN A 161 4.03 13.36 -5.24
N GLU A 162 5.24 13.87 -5.49
CA GLU A 162 5.41 15.07 -6.33
C GLU A 162 4.95 14.84 -7.76
N ARG A 163 5.17 13.65 -8.34
CA ARG A 163 4.68 13.32 -9.69
C ARG A 163 3.15 13.30 -9.74
N THR A 164 2.52 12.74 -8.71
CA THR A 164 1.06 12.70 -8.57
C THR A 164 0.51 14.12 -8.44
N PHE A 165 1.11 14.96 -7.59
CA PHE A 165 0.67 16.34 -7.39
C PHE A 165 0.93 17.23 -8.60
N GLU A 166 2.06 17.08 -9.29
CA GLU A 166 2.33 17.79 -10.55
C GLU A 166 1.39 17.32 -11.69
N PHE A 167 1.05 16.02 -11.72
CA PHE A 167 -0.01 15.54 -12.60
C PHE A 167 -1.35 16.23 -12.29
N LEU A 168 -1.75 16.24 -11.01
CA LEU A 168 -3.00 16.85 -10.55
C LEU A 168 -3.05 18.35 -10.86
N LYS A 169 -1.98 19.08 -10.58
CA LYS A 169 -1.79 20.50 -10.93
C LYS A 169 -2.00 20.78 -12.40
N ARG A 170 -1.43 19.94 -13.26
CA ARG A 170 -1.59 20.08 -14.72
C ARG A 170 -3.03 19.81 -15.17
N VAL A 171 -3.66 18.72 -14.71
CA VAL A 171 -5.02 18.35 -15.16
C VAL A 171 -6.12 19.25 -14.57
N SER A 172 -5.86 19.81 -13.38
CA SER A 172 -6.71 20.82 -12.74
C SER A 172 -6.43 22.25 -13.18
N ARG A 173 -5.40 22.46 -14.02
CA ARG A 173 -4.94 23.80 -14.47
C ARG A 173 -4.60 24.73 -13.31
N GLY A 174 -4.00 24.17 -12.25
CA GLY A 174 -3.60 24.90 -11.05
C GLY A 174 -4.76 25.15 -10.06
N ASN A 175 -5.96 24.64 -10.30
CA ASN A 175 -7.05 24.71 -9.34
C ASN A 175 -6.90 23.59 -8.28
N SER A 176 -6.58 23.96 -7.03
CA SER A 176 -6.38 22.99 -5.95
C SER A 176 -7.68 22.28 -5.55
N TYR A 177 -8.83 22.94 -5.67
CA TYR A 177 -10.14 22.34 -5.39
C TYR A 177 -10.43 21.20 -6.36
N ASP A 178 -10.30 21.44 -7.66
CA ASP A 178 -10.53 20.42 -8.69
C ASP A 178 -9.57 19.24 -8.52
N ALA A 179 -8.30 19.52 -8.21
CA ALA A 179 -7.30 18.50 -7.94
C ALA A 179 -7.65 17.64 -6.71
N LYS A 180 -8.12 18.25 -5.62
CA LYS A 180 -8.59 17.54 -4.42
C LYS A 180 -9.80 16.65 -4.74
N VAL A 181 -10.70 17.10 -5.62
CA VAL A 181 -11.82 16.26 -6.10
C VAL A 181 -11.29 15.06 -6.91
N PHE A 182 -10.40 15.26 -7.88
CA PHE A 182 -9.83 14.15 -8.66
C PHE A 182 -9.10 13.13 -7.78
N MET A 183 -8.29 13.62 -6.85
CA MET A 183 -7.56 12.81 -5.88
C MET A 183 -8.53 11.99 -5.02
N THR A 184 -9.56 12.63 -4.46
CA THR A 184 -10.55 11.95 -3.62
C THR A 184 -11.29 10.85 -4.37
N ILE A 185 -11.75 11.11 -5.60
CA ILE A 185 -12.42 10.09 -6.42
C ILE A 185 -11.45 8.93 -6.73
N GLY A 186 -10.22 9.28 -7.12
CA GLY A 186 -9.17 8.33 -7.45
C GLY A 186 -8.79 7.43 -6.27
N GLU A 187 -8.58 7.98 -5.08
CA GLU A 187 -8.28 7.21 -3.86
C GLU A 187 -9.39 6.20 -3.55
N GLN A 188 -10.65 6.61 -3.67
CA GLN A 188 -11.77 5.72 -3.35
C GLN A 188 -11.91 4.57 -4.35
N LEU A 189 -11.69 4.84 -5.64
CA LEU A 189 -11.70 3.78 -6.65
C LEU A 189 -10.46 2.89 -6.55
N PHE A 190 -9.30 3.46 -6.21
CA PHE A 190 -8.06 2.72 -6.06
C PHE A 190 -8.10 1.73 -4.88
N LYS A 191 -8.71 2.12 -3.75
CA LYS A 191 -8.88 1.28 -2.56
C LYS A 191 -9.49 -0.11 -2.83
N TYR A 192 -10.28 -0.25 -3.88
CA TYR A 192 -10.81 -1.58 -4.28
C TYR A 192 -9.70 -2.52 -4.78
N PHE A 193 -8.85 -2.01 -5.68
CA PHE A 193 -7.72 -2.77 -6.23
C PHE A 193 -6.68 -3.04 -5.15
N ASP A 194 -6.48 -2.05 -4.30
CA ASP A 194 -5.59 -2.11 -3.14
C ASP A 194 -6.00 -3.18 -2.12
N THR A 195 -7.28 -3.48 -1.94
CA THR A 195 -7.70 -4.44 -0.90
C THR A 195 -8.03 -5.83 -1.47
N GLU A 196 -9.04 -5.91 -2.34
CA GLU A 196 -9.62 -7.20 -2.75
C GLU A 196 -8.72 -7.93 -3.76
N VAL A 197 -8.23 -7.22 -4.77
CA VAL A 197 -7.43 -7.81 -5.84
C VAL A 197 -6.01 -8.11 -5.36
N GLN A 198 -5.44 -7.23 -4.51
CA GLN A 198 -4.19 -7.50 -3.80
C GLN A 198 -4.28 -8.80 -2.97
N ALA A 199 -5.32 -8.95 -2.16
CA ALA A 199 -5.51 -10.14 -1.34
C ALA A 199 -5.62 -11.42 -2.18
N MET A 200 -6.33 -11.37 -3.30
CA MET A 200 -6.42 -12.50 -4.24
C MET A 200 -5.04 -12.86 -4.83
N ALA A 201 -4.28 -11.85 -5.27
CA ALA A 201 -2.93 -12.02 -5.82
C ALA A 201 -1.98 -12.68 -4.81
N SER A 202 -2.01 -12.25 -3.55
CA SER A 202 -1.16 -12.80 -2.49
C SER A 202 -1.61 -14.19 -2.03
N LEU A 203 -2.89 -14.34 -1.67
CA LEU A 203 -3.42 -15.60 -1.14
C LEU A 203 -3.31 -16.76 -2.13
N GLY A 204 -3.49 -16.50 -3.43
CA GLY A 204 -3.38 -17.53 -4.46
C GLY A 204 -1.95 -18.03 -4.72
N VAL A 205 -0.93 -17.36 -4.19
CA VAL A 205 0.49 -17.78 -4.30
C VAL A 205 0.91 -18.63 -3.08
N PHE A 206 0.17 -18.54 -1.97
CA PHE A 206 0.34 -19.40 -0.79
C PHE A 206 -0.40 -20.72 -0.98
N ASN A 207 0.26 -21.70 -1.58
CA ASN A 207 -0.36 -23.00 -1.89
C ASN A 207 -0.33 -24.01 -0.73
N ASN A 208 0.29 -23.68 0.41
CA ASN A 208 0.40 -24.59 1.56
C ASN A 208 -0.27 -23.99 2.81
N PRO A 209 -1.19 -24.71 3.48
CA PRO A 209 -1.75 -24.29 4.77
C PRO A 209 -0.69 -23.92 5.82
N LEU A 210 0.50 -24.54 5.77
CA LEU A 210 1.63 -24.21 6.65
C LEU A 210 2.23 -22.82 6.36
N ASP A 211 2.24 -22.39 5.10
CA ASP A 211 2.69 -21.05 4.69
C ASP A 211 1.73 -20.00 5.27
N ILE A 212 0.43 -20.26 5.21
CA ILE A 212 -0.62 -19.37 5.74
C ILE A 212 -0.52 -19.25 7.26
N SER A 213 -0.38 -20.37 7.97
CA SER A 213 -0.20 -20.35 9.43
C SER A 213 1.06 -19.57 9.84
N SER A 214 2.18 -19.81 9.16
CA SER A 214 3.45 -19.11 9.43
C SER A 214 3.34 -17.60 9.17
N LEU A 215 2.61 -17.18 8.13
CA LEU A 215 2.31 -15.77 7.86
C LEU A 215 1.44 -15.14 8.94
N VAL A 216 0.39 -15.83 9.36
CA VAL A 216 -0.54 -15.34 10.37
C VAL A 216 0.16 -15.19 11.72
N GLU A 217 0.98 -16.16 12.09
CA GLU A 217 1.68 -16.19 13.37
C GLU A 217 2.81 -15.16 13.45
N HIS A 218 3.61 -15.04 12.39
CA HIS A 218 4.85 -14.27 12.46
C HIS A 218 4.80 -12.95 11.70
N ARG A 219 3.86 -12.74 10.76
CA ARG A 219 3.81 -11.56 9.87
C ARG A 219 5.15 -11.25 9.21
N MET A 220 5.90 -12.31 8.90
CA MET A 220 7.27 -12.27 8.44
C MET A 220 7.37 -12.54 6.95
N VAL A 221 8.61 -12.67 6.48
CA VAL A 221 9.00 -13.08 5.15
C VAL A 221 9.02 -14.61 5.08
N LEU A 222 8.29 -15.21 4.13
CA LEU A 222 8.34 -16.63 3.81
C LEU A 222 9.43 -16.89 2.78
N PRO A 223 10.57 -17.51 3.13
CA PRO A 223 11.61 -17.80 2.16
C PRO A 223 11.15 -18.78 1.10
N ARG A 224 11.54 -18.55 -0.16
CA ARG A 224 11.46 -19.56 -1.21
C ARG A 224 12.78 -19.67 -1.95
N ALA A 225 13.04 -20.86 -2.47
CA ALA A 225 14.21 -21.12 -3.31
C ALA A 225 14.08 -20.49 -4.71
N GLU A 226 12.85 -20.25 -5.16
CA GLU A 226 12.54 -19.63 -6.46
C GLU A 226 11.70 -18.36 -6.23
N GLU A 227 11.97 -17.32 -7.02
CA GLU A 227 11.20 -16.08 -7.02
C GLU A 227 9.77 -16.33 -7.51
N VAL A 228 8.81 -15.55 -6.99
CA VAL A 228 7.44 -15.54 -7.52
C VAL A 228 7.47 -15.08 -8.97
N SER A 229 6.91 -15.89 -9.88
CA SER A 229 6.84 -15.51 -11.29
C SER A 229 5.55 -14.75 -11.59
N LYS A 230 5.56 -14.00 -12.70
CA LYS A 230 4.35 -13.36 -13.23
C LYS A 230 3.24 -14.37 -13.56
N GLY A 231 3.63 -15.57 -13.99
CA GLY A 231 2.70 -16.66 -14.27
C GLY A 231 1.94 -17.10 -13.01
N ASP A 232 2.61 -17.11 -11.86
CA ASP A 232 1.99 -17.49 -10.58
C ASP A 232 0.91 -16.47 -10.18
N ILE A 233 1.19 -15.18 -10.34
CA ILE A 233 0.24 -14.11 -10.06
C ILE A 233 -0.95 -14.14 -11.01
N LEU A 234 -0.71 -14.28 -12.32
CA LEU A 234 -1.79 -14.38 -13.31
C LEU A 234 -2.69 -15.59 -13.04
N LYS A 235 -2.09 -16.74 -12.69
CA LYS A 235 -2.83 -17.95 -12.31
C LYS A 235 -3.68 -17.73 -11.05
N SER A 236 -3.12 -17.09 -10.03
CA SER A 236 -3.82 -16.72 -8.78
C SER A 236 -5.01 -15.78 -9.05
N LEU A 237 -4.85 -14.84 -9.97
CA LEU A 237 -5.90 -13.91 -10.40
C LEU A 237 -6.90 -14.52 -11.40
N HIS A 238 -6.73 -15.81 -11.74
CA HIS A 238 -7.58 -16.54 -12.70
C HIS A 238 -7.62 -15.91 -14.09
N VAL A 239 -6.50 -15.37 -14.56
CA VAL A 239 -6.33 -14.77 -15.90
C VAL A 239 -5.21 -15.45 -16.66
N LYS A 240 -5.33 -15.52 -17.99
CA LYS A 240 -4.38 -16.25 -18.86
C LYS A 240 -3.11 -15.45 -19.13
N ASP A 241 -3.24 -14.13 -19.26
CA ASP A 241 -2.16 -13.24 -19.66
C ASP A 241 -2.38 -11.79 -19.17
N GLU A 242 -1.38 -10.93 -19.40
CA GLU A 242 -1.45 -9.51 -19.03
C GLU A 242 -2.57 -8.75 -19.77
N LYS A 243 -2.98 -9.20 -20.96
CA LYS A 243 -4.04 -8.54 -21.73
C LYS A 243 -5.40 -8.79 -21.10
N GLU A 244 -5.64 -10.02 -20.65
CA GLU A 244 -6.84 -10.39 -19.90
C GLU A 244 -6.87 -9.67 -18.55
N PHE A 245 -5.75 -9.65 -17.82
CA PHE A 245 -5.62 -8.88 -16.58
C PHE A 245 -5.95 -7.39 -16.79
N LYS A 246 -5.37 -6.74 -17.81
CA LYS A 246 -5.66 -5.34 -18.14
C LYS A 246 -7.15 -5.14 -18.45
N SER A 247 -7.75 -6.04 -19.21
CA SER A 247 -9.18 -5.97 -19.54
C SER A 247 -10.05 -6.08 -18.29
N GLN A 248 -9.72 -6.99 -17.36
CA GLN A 248 -10.42 -7.13 -16.07
C GLN A 248 -10.31 -5.86 -15.22
N VAL A 249 -9.11 -5.30 -15.08
CA VAL A 249 -8.87 -4.05 -14.32
C VAL A 249 -9.69 -2.90 -14.91
N LEU A 250 -9.64 -2.70 -16.23
CA LEU A 250 -10.35 -1.60 -16.89
C LEU A 250 -11.88 -1.77 -16.83
N ASN A 251 -12.38 -2.99 -16.99
CA ASN A 251 -13.81 -3.27 -16.85
C ASN A 251 -14.30 -2.99 -15.43
N LYS A 252 -13.49 -3.38 -14.42
CA LYS A 252 -13.83 -3.12 -13.02
C LYS A 252 -13.79 -1.62 -12.70
N PHE A 253 -12.74 -0.92 -13.16
CA PHE A 253 -12.62 0.52 -13.02
C PHE A 253 -13.84 1.24 -13.61
N ASN A 254 -14.22 0.93 -14.85
CA ASN A 254 -15.35 1.57 -15.51
C ASN A 254 -16.66 1.34 -14.72
N LYS A 255 -16.91 0.10 -14.30
CA LYS A 255 -18.09 -0.23 -13.50
C LYS A 255 -18.14 0.54 -12.18
N ASP A 256 -17.02 0.61 -11.46
CA ASP A 256 -16.96 1.30 -10.18
C ASP A 256 -17.03 2.82 -10.34
N PHE A 257 -16.43 3.36 -11.40
CA PHE A 257 -16.56 4.76 -11.78
C PHE A 257 -18.03 5.11 -12.06
N ASP A 258 -18.72 4.32 -12.88
CA ASP A 258 -20.15 4.52 -13.18
C ASP A 258 -21.01 4.46 -11.90
N ASN A 259 -20.73 3.51 -11.00
CA ASN A 259 -21.38 3.42 -9.70
C ASN A 259 -21.13 4.65 -8.83
N PHE A 260 -19.88 5.14 -8.80
CA PHE A 260 -19.53 6.36 -8.09
C PHE A 260 -20.30 7.56 -8.64
N ILE A 261 -20.38 7.72 -9.96
CA ILE A 261 -21.13 8.81 -10.58
C ILE A 261 -22.63 8.71 -10.28
N ALA A 262 -23.21 7.51 -10.37
CA ALA A 262 -24.61 7.28 -10.04
C ALA A 262 -24.89 7.66 -8.57
N TYR A 263 -24.00 7.31 -7.66
CA TYR A 263 -24.09 7.70 -6.26
C TYR A 263 -23.94 9.22 -6.06
N ALA A 264 -22.88 9.81 -6.64
CA ALA A 264 -22.60 11.24 -6.57
C ALA A 264 -23.78 12.08 -7.08
N SER A 265 -24.50 11.62 -8.12
CA SER A 265 -25.66 12.32 -8.67
C SER A 265 -26.86 12.42 -7.72
N GLN A 266 -26.90 11.61 -6.67
CA GLN A 266 -27.92 11.69 -5.62
C GLN A 266 -27.63 12.83 -4.63
N ASP A 267 -26.36 13.22 -4.50
CA ASP A 267 -25.92 14.43 -3.80
C ASP A 267 -25.85 15.58 -4.80
N LYS A 268 -26.97 16.29 -4.96
CA LYS A 268 -27.08 17.40 -5.92
C LYS A 268 -26.04 18.49 -5.67
N GLU A 269 -25.65 18.74 -4.42
CA GLU A 269 -24.70 19.80 -4.11
C GLU A 269 -23.29 19.43 -4.57
N PHE A 270 -22.85 18.21 -4.28
CA PHE A 270 -21.56 17.70 -4.76
C PHE A 270 -21.53 17.53 -6.28
N TYR A 271 -22.57 16.95 -6.87
CA TYR A 271 -22.62 16.70 -8.31
C TYR A 271 -22.58 18.01 -9.12
N GLU A 272 -23.26 19.07 -8.63
CA GLU A 272 -23.32 20.34 -9.35
C GLU A 272 -21.96 21.05 -9.43
N ILE A 273 -21.10 20.86 -8.42
CA ILE A 273 -19.77 21.47 -8.32
C ILE A 273 -18.65 20.53 -8.77
N MET A 274 -18.97 19.31 -9.21
CA MET A 274 -17.99 18.32 -9.64
C MET A 274 -17.35 18.75 -10.98
N PRO A 275 -16.01 18.80 -11.07
CA PRO A 275 -15.34 19.15 -12.32
C PRO A 275 -15.67 18.12 -13.41
N TYR A 276 -15.87 18.60 -14.64
CA TYR A 276 -16.20 17.76 -15.79
C TYR A 276 -17.48 16.91 -15.64
N LYS A 277 -18.46 17.30 -14.81
CA LYS A 277 -19.78 16.61 -14.72
C LYS A 277 -20.48 16.43 -16.08
N ASN A 278 -20.30 17.38 -17.00
CA ASN A 278 -20.85 17.33 -18.36
C ASN A 278 -19.93 16.61 -19.38
N ASN A 279 -18.78 16.09 -18.93
CA ASN A 279 -17.83 15.33 -19.73
C ASN A 279 -17.19 14.22 -18.88
N LEU A 280 -18.02 13.26 -18.49
CA LEU A 280 -17.63 12.16 -17.60
C LEU A 280 -16.50 11.30 -18.17
N ASN A 281 -16.38 11.19 -19.50
CA ASN A 281 -15.25 10.51 -20.14
C ASN A 281 -13.90 11.17 -19.82
N LYS A 282 -13.87 12.50 -19.75
CA LYS A 282 -12.67 13.23 -19.34
C LYS A 282 -12.36 13.02 -17.86
N LEU A 283 -13.38 13.04 -17.00
CA LEU A 283 -13.22 12.76 -15.57
C LEU A 283 -12.69 11.33 -15.34
N ALA A 284 -13.29 10.33 -15.99
CA ALA A 284 -12.88 8.93 -15.93
C ALA A 284 -11.41 8.76 -16.35
N SER A 285 -10.99 9.43 -17.43
CA SER A 285 -9.59 9.39 -17.88
C SER A 285 -8.62 9.94 -16.85
N ILE A 286 -8.93 11.10 -16.25
CA ILE A 286 -8.10 11.73 -15.20
C ILE A 286 -7.99 10.82 -13.98
N VAL A 287 -9.12 10.30 -13.50
CA VAL A 287 -9.21 9.44 -12.33
C VAL A 287 -8.48 8.11 -12.57
N LYS A 288 -8.60 7.54 -13.78
CA LYS A 288 -7.85 6.34 -14.18
C LYS A 288 -6.35 6.57 -14.14
N SER A 289 -5.88 7.70 -14.68
CA SER A 289 -4.47 8.06 -14.62
C SER A 289 -3.99 8.22 -13.19
N TYR A 290 -4.79 8.84 -12.31
CA TYR A 290 -4.49 8.93 -10.88
C TYR A 290 -4.32 7.53 -10.25
N CYS A 291 -5.21 6.58 -10.52
CA CYS A 291 -5.06 5.19 -10.07
C CYS A 291 -3.75 4.55 -10.56
N GLY A 292 -3.32 4.88 -11.78
CA GLY A 292 -2.02 4.47 -12.32
C GLY A 292 -0.83 5.03 -11.53
N TYR A 293 -0.87 6.31 -11.16
CA TYR A 293 0.14 6.93 -10.29
C TYR A 293 0.17 6.30 -8.90
N LYS A 294 -1.01 6.06 -8.30
CA LYS A 294 -1.11 5.35 -7.01
C LYS A 294 -0.56 3.92 -7.10
N ALA A 295 -0.82 3.18 -8.16
CA ALA A 295 -0.22 1.87 -8.36
C ALA A 295 1.33 1.93 -8.44
N LEU A 296 1.90 2.97 -9.03
CA LEU A 296 3.36 3.15 -9.09
C LEU A 296 3.95 3.55 -7.74
N ASP A 297 3.23 4.33 -6.95
CA ASP A 297 3.60 4.68 -5.57
C ASP A 297 3.62 3.42 -4.67
N GLU A 298 2.56 2.62 -4.69
CA GLU A 298 2.51 1.33 -3.98
C GLU A 298 3.57 0.35 -4.49
N TYR A 299 3.85 0.35 -5.80
CA TYR A 299 4.94 -0.47 -6.35
C TYR A 299 6.28 -0.16 -5.69
N GLU A 300 6.63 1.13 -5.49
CA GLU A 300 7.88 1.50 -4.82
C GLU A 300 7.86 1.14 -3.34
N ALA A 301 6.75 1.38 -2.65
CA ALA A 301 6.61 1.07 -1.22
C ALA A 301 6.73 -0.44 -0.95
N TYR A 302 6.02 -1.28 -1.69
CA TYR A 302 6.16 -2.74 -1.58
C TYR A 302 7.50 -3.27 -2.12
N THR A 303 8.13 -2.59 -3.09
CA THR A 303 9.51 -2.94 -3.51
C THR A 303 10.48 -2.69 -2.36
N THR A 304 10.28 -1.61 -1.60
CA THR A 304 11.06 -1.32 -0.40
C THR A 304 10.87 -2.42 0.64
N GLU A 305 9.62 -2.78 0.93
CA GLU A 305 9.30 -3.87 1.85
C GLU A 305 9.98 -5.19 1.44
N SER A 306 9.92 -5.56 0.16
CA SER A 306 10.59 -6.73 -0.40
C SER A 306 12.10 -6.69 -0.17
N VAL A 307 12.77 -5.59 -0.57
CA VAL A 307 14.22 -5.43 -0.44
C VAL A 307 14.67 -5.50 1.02
N VAL A 308 13.98 -4.77 1.90
CA VAL A 308 14.30 -4.72 3.34
C VAL A 308 14.07 -6.08 3.98
N GLY A 309 12.91 -6.71 3.75
CA GLY A 309 12.59 -8.01 4.31
C GLY A 309 13.58 -9.10 3.90
N LYS A 310 13.94 -9.14 2.61
CA LYS A 310 14.94 -10.08 2.08
C LYS A 310 16.32 -9.88 2.67
N LYS A 311 16.75 -8.63 2.79
CA LYS A 311 18.03 -8.26 3.43
C LYS A 311 18.07 -8.69 4.90
N LEU A 312 17.06 -8.31 5.70
CA LEU A 312 17.03 -8.61 7.13
C LEU A 312 16.97 -10.11 7.42
N ARG A 313 16.38 -10.90 6.50
CA ARG A 313 16.28 -12.36 6.60
C ARG A 313 17.38 -13.11 5.86
N ASN A 314 18.28 -12.40 5.17
CA ASN A 314 19.35 -12.95 4.36
C ASN A 314 18.84 -14.02 3.34
N ILE A 315 17.83 -13.64 2.55
CA ILE A 315 17.24 -14.49 1.51
C ILE A 315 17.15 -13.74 0.18
N GLU A 316 17.08 -14.47 -0.93
CA GLU A 316 17.00 -13.89 -2.28
C GLU A 316 15.55 -13.74 -2.79
N GLY A 317 14.63 -14.58 -2.32
CA GLY A 317 13.24 -14.60 -2.75
C GLY A 317 12.26 -14.97 -1.65
N SER A 318 11.02 -14.51 -1.80
CA SER A 318 9.95 -14.71 -0.83
C SER A 318 8.57 -14.87 -1.46
N ALA A 319 7.79 -15.80 -0.91
CA ALA A 319 6.44 -16.07 -1.37
C ALA A 319 5.47 -14.91 -1.18
N ASN A 320 5.63 -14.08 -0.13
CA ASN A 320 4.62 -13.11 0.29
C ASN A 320 4.98 -11.66 -0.05
N ILE A 321 6.26 -11.29 0.06
CA ILE A 321 6.67 -9.90 -0.17
C ILE A 321 7.10 -9.62 -1.62
N ASP A 322 7.38 -10.65 -2.44
CA ASP A 322 7.69 -10.44 -3.87
C ASP A 322 6.44 -10.35 -4.76
N VAL A 323 5.29 -10.81 -4.27
CA VAL A 323 4.01 -10.77 -5.02
C VAL A 323 3.58 -9.33 -5.26
N LEU A 324 3.65 -8.50 -4.21
CA LEU A 324 3.08 -7.16 -4.21
C LEU A 324 3.78 -6.20 -5.17
N PRO A 325 5.12 -6.10 -5.21
CA PRO A 325 5.81 -5.33 -6.25
C PRO A 325 5.38 -5.72 -7.67
N MET A 326 5.28 -7.02 -7.95
CA MET A 326 4.92 -7.47 -9.30
C MET A 326 3.45 -7.18 -9.62
N TYR A 327 2.55 -7.36 -8.66
CA TYR A 327 1.13 -7.00 -8.78
C TYR A 327 0.96 -5.51 -9.09
N TYR A 328 1.55 -4.61 -8.30
CA TYR A 328 1.40 -3.17 -8.50
C TYR A 328 2.08 -2.68 -9.78
N GLN A 329 3.19 -3.31 -10.19
CA GLN A 329 3.78 -3.04 -11.51
C GLN A 329 2.82 -3.41 -12.66
N MET A 330 2.14 -4.55 -12.57
CA MET A 330 1.13 -4.95 -13.56
C MET A 330 -0.09 -4.01 -13.52
N LEU A 331 -0.53 -3.63 -12.32
CA LEU A 331 -1.67 -2.73 -12.11
C LEU A 331 -1.42 -1.34 -12.72
N GLY A 332 -0.23 -0.77 -12.49
CA GLY A 332 0.17 0.51 -13.10
C GLY A 332 0.16 0.46 -14.64
N LYS A 333 0.61 -0.65 -15.24
CA LYS A 333 0.54 -0.88 -16.70
C LYS A 333 -0.88 -1.07 -17.22
N ALA A 334 -1.77 -1.63 -16.41
CA ALA A 334 -3.17 -1.80 -16.78
C ALA A 334 -3.89 -0.44 -16.87
N PHE A 335 -3.58 0.50 -15.98
CA PHE A 335 -4.15 1.85 -15.99
C PHE A 335 -3.55 2.81 -17.02
N SER A 336 -2.31 2.55 -17.46
CA SER A 336 -1.58 3.31 -18.50
C SER A 336 -2.13 3.06 -19.91
#